data_AF-A0A524HYB2-F1
#
_entry.id   AF-A0A524HYB2-F1
#
_cell.length_a   1.000
_cell.length_b   1.000
_cell.length_c   1.000
_cell.angle_alpha   90.00
_cell.angle_beta   90.00
_cell.angle_gamma   90.00
#
_symmetry.space_group_name_H-M   'P 1'
#
loop_
_entity.id
_entity.type
_entity.pdbx_description
1 polymer ?
#
loop_
_entity_poly.entity_id
_entity_poly.type
_entity_poly.pdbx_seq_one_letter_code
_entity_poly.pdbx_strand_id
1 'polypeptide(L)'
;LVSAAPGGARWYHQHFGVSKEPLRLMAWFGPWNPGREPGPPGSKHFDYTGMDIPEGGTNIPYWMEDPKVKADWEAKLKDEGVSSRMKPEYFDKNYKGELPKE
;
A
#
# COMPACT_ATOMS: atom_id res chain seq x y z
N LEU A 1 6.47 6.03 -9.33
CA LEU A 1 6.16 7.41 -8.88
C LEU A 1 6.37 7.49 -7.38
N VAL A 2 6.95 8.58 -6.87
CA VAL A 2 7.02 8.87 -5.43
C VAL A 2 6.48 10.28 -5.25
N SER A 3 5.34 10.39 -4.57
CA SER A 3 4.80 11.67 -4.08
C SER A 3 5.07 11.72 -2.59
N ALA A 4 6.23 12.23 -2.20
CA ALA A 4 6.43 12.65 -0.81
C ALA A 4 5.61 13.93 -0.60
N ALA A 5 4.55 13.85 0.21
CA ALA A 5 3.73 15.01 0.53
C ALA A 5 4.44 15.87 1.59
N PRO A 6 4.84 17.12 1.30
CA PRO A 6 5.33 18.04 2.32
C PRO A 6 4.21 18.34 3.31
N GLY A 7 4.55 18.33 4.60
CA GLY A 7 3.63 18.12 5.71
C GLY A 7 2.47 19.12 5.86
N GLY A 8 1.39 18.64 6.48
CA GLY A 8 0.23 19.45 6.89
C GLY A 8 -1.12 18.74 6.70
N ALA A 9 -1.20 17.80 5.76
CA ALA A 9 -2.41 17.04 5.48
C ALA A 9 -2.14 15.53 5.43
N ARG A 10 -3.17 14.73 5.70
CA ARG A 10 -3.13 13.27 5.62
C ARG A 10 -3.37 12.82 4.17
N TRP A 11 -2.33 12.89 3.35
CA TRP A 11 -2.40 12.46 1.94
C TRP A 11 -2.18 10.95 1.84
N TYR A 12 -2.98 10.30 1.00
CA TYR A 12 -2.69 8.94 0.57
C TYR A 12 -1.45 8.97 -0.34
N HIS A 13 -0.54 8.01 -0.13
CA HIS A 13 0.62 7.83 -0.97
C HIS A 13 0.88 6.33 -1.13
N GLN A 14 1.39 5.94 -2.29
CA GLN A 14 1.69 4.54 -2.60
C GLN A 14 2.94 4.46 -3.47
N HIS A 15 3.65 3.35 -3.34
CA HIS A 15 4.93 3.12 -4.02
C HIS A 15 4.72 2.12 -5.16
N PHE A 16 5.03 2.55 -6.38
CA PHE A 16 4.93 1.72 -7.57
C PHE A 16 6.32 1.55 -8.19
N GLY A 17 6.88 0.35 -8.08
CA GLY A 17 8.15 -0.03 -8.70
C GLY A 17 7.96 -0.36 -10.18
N VAL A 18 8.90 0.09 -11.01
CA VAL A 18 8.98 -0.23 -12.43
C VAL A 18 10.44 -0.56 -12.73
N SER A 19 10.78 -1.85 -12.69
CA SER A 19 12.15 -2.35 -12.91
C SER A 19 12.11 -3.84 -13.22
N LYS A 20 13.09 -4.31 -14.00
CA LYS A 20 13.36 -5.75 -14.19
C LYS A 20 13.98 -6.38 -12.94
N GLU A 21 14.67 -5.57 -12.14
CA GLU A 21 15.32 -5.99 -10.90
C GLU A 21 14.41 -5.76 -9.67
N PRO A 22 14.56 -6.56 -8.60
CA PRO A 22 13.79 -6.38 -7.37
C PRO A 22 13.99 -5.01 -6.72
N LEU A 23 12.88 -4.37 -6.34
CA LEU A 23 12.91 -3.17 -5.49
C LEU A 23 13.07 -3.58 -4.02
N ARG A 24 14.04 -2.99 -3.33
CA ARG A 24 14.19 -3.11 -1.87
C ARG A 24 13.83 -1.77 -1.24
N LEU A 25 12.88 -1.79 -0.31
CA LEU A 25 12.45 -0.62 0.45
C LEU A 25 12.79 -0.81 1.93
N MET A 26 13.32 0.25 2.53
CA MET A 26 13.45 0.37 3.98
C MET A 26 12.62 1.56 4.42
N ALA A 27 11.64 1.32 5.28
CA ALA A 27 10.86 2.38 5.92
C ALA A 27 11.38 2.56 7.35
N TRP A 28 11.81 3.78 7.67
CA TRP A 28 12.17 4.16 9.04
C TRP A 28 11.05 5.00 9.64
N PHE A 29 10.45 4.49 10.71
CA PHE A 29 9.38 5.17 11.41
C PHE A 29 9.93 5.83 12.67
N GLY A 30 9.61 7.11 12.86
CA GLY A 30 9.93 7.83 14.09
C GLY A 30 9.11 7.31 15.29
N PRO A 31 9.40 7.79 16.51
CA PRO A 31 8.72 7.35 17.74
C PRO A 31 7.20 7.64 17.76
N TRP A 32 6.72 8.48 16.84
CA TRP A 32 5.32 8.90 16.71
C TRP A 32 4.75 8.48 15.36
N ASN A 33 4.89 7.19 15.01
CA ASN A 33 4.33 6.70 13.76
C ASN A 33 2.85 6.34 13.92
N PRO A 34 2.02 6.66 12.91
CA PRO A 34 0.63 6.19 12.87
C PRO A 34 0.59 4.67 13.05
N GLY A 35 -0.36 4.17 13.86
CA GLY A 35 -0.49 2.76 14.23
C GLY A 35 0.33 2.33 15.45
N ARG A 36 1.20 3.19 15.99
CA ARG A 36 1.89 2.99 17.28
C ARG A 36 1.62 4.14 18.25
N GLU A 37 0.35 4.50 18.39
CA GLU A 37 -0.05 5.50 19.38
C GLU A 37 0.36 5.03 20.80
N PRO A 38 0.82 5.95 21.67
CA PRO A 38 1.22 5.60 23.02
C PRO A 38 0.04 5.04 23.82
N GLY A 39 0.29 4.01 24.62
CA GLY A 39 -0.71 3.42 25.51
C GLY A 39 -0.06 2.78 26.75
N PRO A 40 -0.84 2.51 27.81
CA PRO A 40 -0.36 1.77 28.97
C PRO A 40 0.29 0.42 28.59
N PRO A 41 1.25 -0.10 29.37
CA PRO A 41 1.80 -1.44 29.15
C PRO A 41 0.71 -2.50 29.00
N GLY A 42 0.83 -3.34 27.96
CA GLY A 42 -0.17 -4.37 27.64
C GLY A 42 -1.33 -3.90 26.77
N SER A 43 -1.38 -2.60 26.40
CA SER A 43 -2.36 -2.10 25.44
C SER A 43 -2.16 -2.76 24.07
N LYS A 44 -3.28 -3.12 23.42
CA LYS A 44 -3.25 -3.58 22.04
C LYS A 44 -2.93 -2.40 21.12
N HIS A 45 -1.89 -2.55 20.31
CA HIS A 45 -1.63 -1.64 19.19
C HIS A 45 -2.31 -2.19 17.95
N PHE A 46 -2.98 -1.31 17.21
CA PHE A 46 -3.58 -1.62 15.93
C PHE A 46 -2.84 -0.82 14.86
N ASP A 47 -2.19 -1.53 13.94
CA ASP A 47 -1.61 -0.90 12.76
C ASP A 47 -2.72 -0.58 11.74
N TYR A 48 -3.46 0.48 12.04
CA TYR A 48 -4.53 0.97 11.17
C TYR A 48 -4.00 1.47 9.82
N THR A 49 -2.68 1.66 9.67
CA THR A 49 -2.07 2.06 8.40
C THR A 49 -2.02 0.93 7.38
N GLY A 50 -1.92 -0.31 7.86
CA GLY A 50 -1.97 -1.52 7.03
C GLY A 50 -3.39 -2.07 6.82
N MET A 51 -4.41 -1.48 7.46
CA MET A 51 -5.80 -1.91 7.33
C MET A 51 -6.52 -1.11 6.24
N ASP A 52 -7.41 -1.77 5.50
CA ASP A 52 -8.19 -1.11 4.46
C ASP A 52 -9.23 -0.13 5.04
N ILE A 53 -9.55 0.93 4.29
CA ILE A 53 -10.55 1.96 4.68
C ILE A 53 -11.90 1.35 5.15
N PRO A 54 -12.50 0.36 4.47
CA PRO A 54 -13.76 -0.25 4.92
C PRO A 54 -13.66 -0.99 6.26
N GLU A 55 -12.45 -1.36 6.68
CA GLU A 55 -12.17 -2.07 7.94
C GLU A 55 -11.76 -1.09 9.07
N GLY A 56 -11.86 0.22 8.82
CA GLY A 56 -11.51 1.27 9.78
C GLY A 56 -10.04 1.71 9.73
N GLY A 57 -9.30 1.29 8.71
CA GLY A 57 -7.92 1.69 8.49
C GLY A 57 -7.74 2.89 7.55
N THR A 58 -6.52 3.05 7.04
CA THR A 58 -6.16 4.14 6.12
C THR A 58 -5.51 3.64 4.82
N ASN A 59 -5.55 2.35 4.51
CA ASN A 59 -5.11 1.81 3.24
C ASN A 59 -6.24 1.85 2.20
N ILE A 60 -5.94 2.32 0.98
CA ILE A 60 -6.89 2.23 -0.13
C ILE A 60 -6.75 0.81 -0.72
N PRO A 61 -7.78 -0.06 -0.64
CA PRO A 61 -7.71 -1.36 -1.30
C PRO A 61 -7.73 -1.18 -2.82
N TYR A 62 -7.09 -2.10 -3.56
CA TYR A 62 -6.96 -1.99 -5.02
C TYR A 62 -8.30 -1.86 -5.75
N TRP A 63 -9.38 -2.45 -5.25
CA TRP A 63 -10.72 -2.32 -5.85
C TRP A 63 -11.34 -0.91 -5.70
N MET A 64 -10.81 -0.08 -4.79
CA MET A 64 -11.18 1.33 -4.62
C MET A 64 -10.19 2.29 -5.30
N GLU A 65 -9.05 1.79 -5.81
CA GLU A 65 -8.05 2.62 -6.50
C GLU A 65 -8.66 3.27 -7.76
N ASP A 66 -8.27 4.50 -8.06
CA ASP A 66 -8.62 5.13 -9.33
C ASP A 66 -8.04 4.28 -10.49
N PRO A 67 -8.88 3.79 -11.44
CA PRO A 67 -8.41 2.99 -12.57
C PRO A 67 -7.28 3.62 -13.38
N LYS A 68 -7.15 4.95 -13.35
CA LYS A 68 -6.07 5.71 -14.00
C LYS A 68 -4.70 5.38 -13.40
N VAL A 69 -4.61 5.14 -12.09
CA VAL A 69 -3.35 4.79 -11.41
C VAL A 69 -2.79 3.48 -11.94
N LYS A 70 -3.62 2.44 -11.99
CA LYS A 70 -3.28 1.15 -12.59
C LYS A 70 -2.86 1.30 -14.05
N ALA A 71 -3.65 2.03 -14.85
CA ALA A 71 -3.36 2.22 -16.28
C ALA A 71 -2.01 2.92 -16.52
N ASP A 72 -1.70 3.96 -15.75
CA ASP A 72 -0.43 4.69 -15.85
C ASP A 72 0.76 3.84 -15.43
N TRP A 73 0.61 3.05 -14.37
CA TRP A 73 1.64 2.13 -13.93
C TRP A 73 1.89 1.00 -14.94
N GLU A 74 0.84 0.40 -15.51
CA GLU A 74 0.96 -0.63 -16.54
C GLU A 74 1.59 -0.10 -17.83
N ALA A 75 1.28 1.16 -18.22
CA ALA A 75 1.97 1.82 -19.32
C ALA A 75 3.48 1.93 -19.04
N LYS A 76 3.88 2.30 -17.81
CA LYS A 76 5.31 2.35 -17.43
C LYS A 76 5.97 0.98 -17.41
N LEU A 77 5.29 -0.05 -16.94
CA LEU A 77 5.79 -1.42 -17.02
C LEU A 77 6.06 -1.84 -18.47
N LYS A 78 5.13 -1.52 -19.38
CA LYS A 78 5.28 -1.80 -20.82
C LYS A 78 6.48 -1.06 -21.41
N ASP A 79 6.65 0.22 -21.09
CA ASP A 79 7.80 1.03 -21.55
C ASP A 79 9.14 0.41 -21.14
N GLU A 80 9.21 -0.16 -19.92
CA GLU A 80 10.42 -0.83 -19.39
C GLU A 80 10.54 -2.31 -19.81
N GLY A 81 9.56 -2.83 -20.56
CA GLY A 81 9.52 -4.24 -20.98
C GLY A 81 9.37 -5.21 -19.81
N VAL A 82 8.64 -4.82 -18.76
CA VAL A 82 8.35 -5.62 -17.56
C VAL A 82 6.89 -6.06 -17.60
N SER A 83 6.62 -7.33 -17.29
CA SER A 83 5.26 -7.82 -17.15
C SER A 83 4.68 -7.47 -15.77
N SER A 84 3.41 -7.06 -15.73
CA SER A 84 2.69 -6.89 -14.47
C SER A 84 2.56 -8.23 -13.74
N ARG A 85 2.82 -8.21 -12.42
CA ARG A 85 2.57 -9.34 -11.51
C ARG A 85 1.30 -9.14 -10.66
N MET A 86 0.58 -8.04 -10.89
CA MET A 86 -0.70 -7.79 -10.25
C MET A 86 -1.74 -8.72 -10.87
N LYS A 87 -2.39 -9.53 -10.04
CA LYS A 87 -3.40 -10.46 -10.51
C LYS A 87 -4.79 -9.80 -10.53
N PRO A 88 -5.68 -10.14 -11.48
CA PRO A 88 -7.01 -9.53 -11.58
C PRO A 88 -7.84 -9.65 -10.29
N GLU A 89 -7.71 -10.75 -9.56
CA GLU A 89 -8.42 -10.99 -8.31
C GLU A 89 -8.09 -9.98 -7.20
N TYR A 90 -6.92 -9.31 -7.26
CA TYR A 90 -6.58 -8.27 -6.28
C TYR A 90 -7.52 -7.05 -6.36
N PHE A 91 -8.18 -6.87 -7.51
CA PHE A 91 -9.17 -5.81 -7.74
C PHE A 91 -10.60 -6.27 -7.46
N ASP A 92 -10.82 -7.52 -7.02
CA ASP A 92 -12.14 -7.97 -6.55
C ASP A 92 -12.33 -7.58 -5.09
N LYS A 93 -13.42 -6.85 -4.81
CA LYS A 93 -13.81 -6.45 -3.45
C LYS A 93 -13.96 -7.63 -2.48
N ASN A 94 -14.23 -8.84 -2.99
CA ASN A 94 -14.44 -10.04 -2.19
C ASN A 94 -13.16 -10.88 -2.02
N TYR A 95 -12.07 -10.51 -2.68
CA TYR A 95 -10.81 -11.22 -2.53
C TYR A 95 -10.20 -10.93 -1.15
N LYS A 96 -10.09 -11.97 -0.32
CA LYS A 96 -9.52 -11.87 1.04
C LYS A 96 -8.08 -12.36 1.15
N GLY A 97 -7.46 -12.71 0.02
CA GLY A 97 -6.17 -13.37 -0.01
C GLY A 97 -6.22 -14.81 0.49
N GLU A 98 -5.20 -15.59 0.17
CA GLU A 98 -4.89 -16.80 0.92
C GLU A 98 -3.91 -16.41 2.03
N LEU A 99 -4.23 -16.74 3.30
CA LEU A 99 -3.22 -16.74 4.34
C LEU A 99 -2.10 -17.69 3.91
N PRO A 100 -0.83 -17.42 4.25
CA PRO A 100 0.25 -18.37 4.03
C PRO A 100 -0.19 -19.73 4.57
N LYS A 101 -0.20 -20.75 3.70
CA LYS A 101 -0.33 -22.13 4.17
C LYS A 101 0.96 -22.42 4.94
N GLU A 102 0.80 -22.77 6.21
CA GLU A 102 1.90 -23.09 7.13
C GLU A 102 2.94 -24.05 6.51
#